data_AF-A0A0P0XF97-F1
#
_entry.id   AF-A0A0P0XF97-F1
#
_cell.length_a   1.000
_cell.length_b   1.000
_cell.length_c   1.000
_cell.angle_alpha   90.00
_cell.angle_beta   90.00
_cell.angle_gamma   90.00
#
_symmetry.space_group_name_H-M   'P 1'
#
loop_
_entity.id
_entity.type
_entity.pdbx_description
1 polymer ?
#
loop_
_entity_poly.entity_id
_entity_poly.type
_entity_poly.pdbx_seq_one_letter_code
_entity_poly.pdbx_strand_id
1 'polypeptide(L)'
;KIHHSVVGLRSCISEGAIIEDSLLMGADYYETEADKKLLGEKGGIPIGIGKNCHIRRAIIDKNARIGDNVKIINVDNVQEAARETDGYFIKSGIVTVIKDALLPSGTVI
;
A
#
# COMPACT_ATOMS: atom_id res chain seq x y z
N LYS A 1 6.07 9.13 8.57
CA LYS A 1 5.17 9.64 9.64
C LYS A 1 3.96 8.72 9.74
N ILE A 2 3.54 8.34 10.94
CA ILE A 2 2.34 7.49 11.16
C ILE A 2 1.44 8.22 12.15
N HIS A 3 0.17 8.42 11.79
CA HIS A 3 -0.79 9.17 12.60
C HIS A 3 -2.16 8.49 12.55
N HIS A 4 -2.80 8.34 13.71
CA HIS A 4 -4.14 7.74 13.85
C HIS A 4 -4.32 6.48 12.97
N SER A 5 -3.40 5.54 13.09
CA SER A 5 -3.34 4.37 12.21
C SER A 5 -3.03 3.11 13.01
N VAL A 6 -3.50 1.97 12.52
CA VAL A 6 -3.19 0.65 13.05
C VAL A 6 -2.14 0.02 12.15
N VAL A 7 -0.99 -0.36 12.73
CA VAL A 7 0.10 -1.02 12.02
C VAL A 7 0.13 -2.48 12.40
N GLY A 8 -0.20 -3.33 11.43
CA GLY A 8 -0.22 -4.78 11.56
C GLY A 8 1.17 -5.41 11.66
N LEU A 9 1.18 -6.70 11.97
CA LEU A 9 2.41 -7.47 12.10
C LEU A 9 3.21 -7.49 10.79
N ARG A 10 4.53 -7.40 10.92
CA ARG A 10 5.48 -7.47 9.80
C ARG A 10 5.28 -6.41 8.70
N SER A 11 4.60 -5.30 9.02
CA SER A 11 4.53 -4.16 8.09
C SER A 11 5.92 -3.61 7.78
N CYS A 12 6.25 -3.53 6.49
CA CYS A 12 7.41 -2.82 5.98
C CYS A 12 6.95 -1.45 5.48
N ILE A 13 7.47 -0.37 6.05
CA ILE A 13 7.14 1.01 5.67
C ILE A 13 8.44 1.74 5.32
N SER A 14 8.57 2.15 4.07
CA SER A 14 9.79 2.79 3.57
C SER A 14 9.88 4.26 3.95
N GLU A 15 11.07 4.83 3.73
CA GLU A 15 11.38 6.22 4.02
C GLU A 15 10.42 7.20 3.35
N GLY A 16 10.11 8.30 4.03
CA GLY A 16 9.24 9.36 3.51
C GLY A 16 7.75 9.01 3.47
N ALA A 17 7.35 7.77 3.78
CA ALA A 17 5.94 7.39 3.78
C ALA A 17 5.14 8.12 4.87
N ILE A 18 3.93 8.54 4.53
CA ILE A 18 2.94 9.18 5.39
C ILE A 18 1.71 8.28 5.45
N ILE A 19 1.39 7.78 6.64
CA ILE A 19 0.23 6.92 6.89
C ILE A 19 -0.71 7.63 7.86
N GLU A 20 -1.94 7.88 7.42
CA GLU A 20 -2.94 8.66 8.15
C GLU A 20 -4.30 7.94 8.11
N ASP A 21 -4.99 7.83 9.25
CA ASP A 21 -6.36 7.29 9.32
C ASP A 21 -6.52 5.90 8.68
N SER A 22 -5.48 5.07 8.74
CA SER A 22 -5.38 3.85 7.93
C SER A 22 -5.12 2.58 8.75
N LEU A 23 -5.57 1.45 8.23
CA LEU A 23 -5.28 0.12 8.74
C LEU A 23 -4.31 -0.58 7.80
N LEU A 24 -3.09 -0.85 8.26
CA LEU A 24 -2.16 -1.73 7.56
C LEU A 24 -2.29 -3.12 8.16
N MET A 25 -2.71 -4.12 7.39
CA MET A 25 -2.84 -5.50 7.88
C MET A 25 -1.49 -6.20 8.01
N GLY A 26 -0.48 -5.72 7.30
CA GLY A 26 0.91 -6.17 7.42
C GLY A 26 1.28 -7.27 6.44
N ALA A 27 2.03 -8.28 6.90
CA ALA A 27 2.50 -9.36 6.04
C ALA A 27 2.52 -10.72 6.74
N ASP A 28 2.27 -11.77 5.96
CA ASP A 28 2.34 -13.16 6.42
C ASP A 28 3.81 -13.61 6.62
N TYR A 29 4.77 -12.96 5.95
CA TYR A 29 6.20 -13.27 6.00
C TYR A 29 7.06 -12.03 5.70
N TYR A 30 8.36 -12.11 5.97
CA TYR A 30 9.35 -11.10 5.57
C TYR A 30 10.02 -11.52 4.26
N GLU A 31 10.30 -10.56 3.38
CA GLU A 31 11.22 -10.76 2.26
C GLU A 31 12.65 -10.51 2.74
N THR A 32 13.59 -11.39 2.39
CA THR A 32 14.99 -11.20 2.74
C THR A 32 15.60 -10.09 1.88
N GLU A 33 16.72 -9.52 2.32
CA GLU A 33 17.43 -8.51 1.52
C GLU A 33 17.91 -9.06 0.17
N ALA A 34 18.23 -10.36 0.10
CA ALA A 34 18.56 -11.03 -1.16
C ALA A 34 17.34 -11.10 -2.11
N ASP A 35 16.15 -11.42 -1.57
CA ASP A 35 14.91 -11.46 -2.35
C ASP A 35 14.57 -10.08 -2.90
N LYS A 36 14.63 -9.04 -2.06
CA LYS A 36 14.37 -7.65 -2.45
C LYS A 36 15.33 -7.18 -3.53
N LYS A 37 16.62 -7.53 -3.42
CA LYS A 37 17.63 -7.18 -4.44
C LYS A 37 17.32 -7.85 -5.78
N LEU A 38 17.09 -9.17 -5.77
CA LEU A 38 16.75 -9.92 -6.98
C LEU A 38 15.44 -9.42 -7.62
N LEU A 39 14.47 -9.06 -6.79
CA LEU A 39 13.20 -8.50 -7.24
C LEU A 39 13.40 -7.12 -7.88
N GLY A 40 14.19 -6.25 -7.25
CA GLY A 40 14.54 -4.93 -7.77
C GLY A 40 15.29 -4.99 -9.11
N GLU A 41 16.19 -5.96 -9.29
CA GLU A 41 16.88 -6.21 -10.58
C GLU A 41 15.89 -6.56 -11.71
N LYS A 42 14.73 -7.12 -11.37
CA LYS A 42 13.64 -7.43 -12.31
C LYS A 42 12.57 -6.33 -12.38
N GLY A 43 12.78 -5.20 -11.72
CA GLY A 43 11.81 -4.09 -11.65
C GLY A 43 10.58 -4.38 -10.79
N GLY A 44 10.63 -5.41 -9.93
CA GLY A 44 9.54 -5.74 -9.02
C GLY A 44 9.49 -4.85 -7.78
N ILE A 45 8.32 -4.81 -7.13
CA ILE A 45 8.06 -4.00 -5.94
C ILE A 45 7.98 -4.93 -4.72
N PRO A 46 8.78 -4.69 -3.65
CA PRO A 46 8.74 -5.52 -2.45
C PRO A 46 7.42 -5.37 -1.67
N ILE A 47 7.16 -6.30 -0.77
CA ILE A 47 5.99 -6.23 0.14
C ILE A 47 6.11 -5.01 1.05
N GLY A 48 5.00 -4.30 1.20
CA GLY A 48 4.86 -3.16 2.09
C GLY A 48 4.67 -1.85 1.35
N ILE A 49 4.99 -0.76 2.04
CA ILE A 49 4.78 0.60 1.58
C ILE A 49 6.10 1.15 1.01
N GLY A 50 6.08 1.53 -0.27
CA GLY A 50 7.21 2.15 -0.97
C GLY A 50 7.56 3.54 -0.45
N LYS A 51 8.66 4.10 -0.96
CA LYS A 51 9.19 5.40 -0.54
C LYS A 51 8.23 6.53 -0.87
N ASN A 52 8.18 7.55 -0.03
CA ASN A 52 7.40 8.79 -0.26
C ASN A 52 5.91 8.55 -0.57
N CYS A 53 5.34 7.42 -0.13
CA CYS A 53 3.92 7.17 -0.30
C CYS A 53 3.07 8.03 0.64
N HIS A 54 1.86 8.36 0.22
CA HIS A 54 0.85 8.97 1.09
C HIS A 54 -0.40 8.10 1.10
N ILE A 55 -0.66 7.46 2.24
CA ILE A 55 -1.80 6.58 2.43
C ILE A 55 -2.71 7.21 3.47
N ARG A 56 -3.93 7.54 3.07
CA ARG A 56 -4.92 8.20 3.92
C ARG A 56 -6.28 7.51 3.80
N ARG A 57 -6.91 7.22 4.95
CA ARG A 57 -8.25 6.64 5.02
C ARG A 57 -8.38 5.36 4.19
N ALA A 58 -7.43 4.44 4.38
CA ALA A 58 -7.34 3.21 3.61
C ALA A 58 -7.13 1.96 4.47
N ILE A 59 -7.52 0.82 3.92
CA ILE A 59 -7.19 -0.51 4.42
C ILE A 59 -6.20 -1.13 3.43
N ILE A 60 -5.00 -1.45 3.90
CA ILE A 60 -3.98 -2.13 3.11
C ILE A 60 -3.91 -3.57 3.59
N ASP A 61 -4.44 -4.50 2.80
CA ASP A 61 -4.46 -5.92 3.14
C ASP A 61 -3.05 -6.54 3.05
N LYS A 62 -2.94 -7.78 3.49
CA LYS A 62 -1.67 -8.47 3.68
C LYS A 62 -0.89 -8.60 2.38
N ASN A 63 0.43 -8.49 2.51
CA ASN A 63 1.40 -8.70 1.44
C ASN A 63 1.22 -7.75 0.25
N ALA A 64 0.45 -6.67 0.39
CA ALA A 64 0.33 -5.67 -0.65
C ALA A 64 1.70 -5.06 -0.99
N ARG A 65 1.94 -4.83 -2.28
CA ARG A 65 3.19 -4.30 -2.84
C ARG A 65 2.92 -2.90 -3.38
N ILE A 66 3.18 -1.89 -2.56
CA ILE A 66 2.92 -0.50 -2.91
C ILE A 66 4.22 0.13 -3.41
N GLY A 67 4.23 0.55 -4.68
CA GLY A 67 5.39 1.17 -5.32
C GLY A 67 5.75 2.52 -4.72
N ASP A 68 6.87 3.09 -5.17
CA ASP A 68 7.33 4.39 -4.69
C ASP A 68 6.42 5.51 -5.18
N ASN A 69 6.23 6.55 -4.37
CA ASN A 69 5.44 7.75 -4.67
C ASN A 69 3.95 7.47 -4.95
N VAL A 70 3.41 6.35 -4.47
CA VAL A 70 1.96 6.07 -4.56
C VAL A 70 1.17 6.98 -3.61
N LYS A 71 0.03 7.48 -4.08
CA LYS A 71 -0.88 8.30 -3.29
C LYS A 71 -2.25 7.63 -3.25
N ILE A 72 -2.67 7.19 -2.08
CA ILE A 72 -4.01 6.65 -1.82
C ILE A 72 -4.71 7.67 -0.94
N ILE A 73 -5.38 8.63 -1.56
CA ILE A 73 -5.95 9.80 -0.88
C ILE A 73 -7.39 10.10 -1.30
N ASN A 74 -7.92 9.42 -2.32
CA ASN A 74 -9.28 9.53 -2.84
C ASN A 74 -9.68 11.00 -3.09
N VAL A 75 -8.93 11.69 -3.97
CA VAL A 75 -9.09 13.13 -4.21
C VAL A 75 -10.50 13.51 -4.64
N ASP A 76 -11.15 12.64 -5.42
CA ASP A 76 -12.49 12.85 -5.95
C ASP A 76 -13.60 12.46 -4.96
N ASN A 77 -13.22 12.03 -3.74
CA ASN A 77 -14.13 11.60 -2.68
C ASN A 77 -15.17 10.56 -3.16
N VAL A 78 -14.71 9.63 -4.00
CA VAL A 78 -15.52 8.52 -4.53
C VAL A 78 -16.03 7.68 -3.37
N GLN A 79 -17.32 7.34 -3.37
CA GLN A 79 -17.93 6.56 -2.30
C GLN A 79 -17.85 5.06 -2.54
N GLU A 80 -18.14 4.63 -3.77
CA GLU A 80 -18.18 3.23 -4.17
C GLU A 80 -17.47 3.07 -5.51
N ALA A 81 -16.52 2.13 -5.59
CA ALA A 81 -15.84 1.78 -6.84
C ALA A 81 -15.36 0.33 -6.79
N ALA A 82 -15.70 -0.44 -7.83
CA ALA A 82 -15.18 -1.79 -8.06
C ALA A 82 -14.03 -1.71 -9.06
N ARG A 83 -12.79 -1.80 -8.56
CA ARG A 83 -11.54 -1.67 -9.33
C ARG A 83 -10.62 -2.85 -9.04
N GLU A 84 -11.18 -4.04 -8.84
CA GLU A 84 -10.41 -5.21 -8.38
C GLU A 84 -9.29 -5.59 -9.36
N THR A 85 -9.49 -5.33 -10.66
CA THR A 85 -8.46 -5.50 -11.69
C THR A 85 -7.25 -4.59 -11.50
N ASP A 86 -7.46 -3.44 -10.86
CA ASP A 86 -6.43 -2.45 -10.54
C ASP A 86 -5.89 -2.67 -9.10
N GLY A 87 -6.34 -3.72 -8.41
CA GLY A 87 -5.85 -4.13 -7.09
C GLY A 87 -6.52 -3.46 -5.90
N TYR A 88 -7.62 -2.71 -6.09
CA TYR A 88 -8.32 -2.06 -4.99
C TYR A 88 -9.84 -1.97 -5.21
N PHE A 89 -10.58 -1.64 -4.15
CA PHE A 89 -11.96 -1.19 -4.27
C PHE A 89 -12.20 -0.05 -3.28
N ILE A 90 -13.25 0.73 -3.50
CA ILE A 90 -13.66 1.80 -2.59
C ILE A 90 -15.04 1.46 -2.08
N LYS A 91 -15.22 1.53 -0.76
CA LYS A 91 -16.51 1.34 -0.10
C LYS A 91 -16.68 2.37 1.01
N SER A 92 -17.79 3.10 1.00
CA SER A 92 -18.04 4.23 1.92
C SER A 92 -16.89 5.25 1.98
N GLY A 93 -16.22 5.46 0.84
CA GLY A 93 -15.06 6.35 0.71
C GLY A 93 -13.76 5.85 1.33
N ILE A 94 -13.71 4.60 1.78
CA ILE A 94 -12.50 3.93 2.29
C ILE A 94 -11.89 3.11 1.15
N VAL A 95 -10.65 3.39 0.81
CA VAL A 95 -9.91 2.61 -0.19
C VAL A 95 -9.41 1.33 0.46
N THR A 96 -9.68 0.17 -0.15
CA THR A 96 -9.13 -1.11 0.29
C THR A 96 -8.25 -1.69 -0.81
N VAL A 97 -6.95 -1.81 -0.53
CA VAL A 97 -6.00 -2.52 -1.39
C VAL A 97 -6.09 -4.01 -1.07
N ILE A 98 -6.30 -4.82 -2.10
CA ILE A 98 -6.58 -6.25 -1.98
C ILE A 98 -5.30 -7.00 -1.57
N LYS A 99 -5.45 -8.14 -0.88
CA LYS A 99 -4.33 -9.03 -0.53
C LYS A 99 -3.48 -9.35 -1.76
N ASP A 100 -2.16 -9.33 -1.57
CA ASP A 100 -1.15 -9.64 -2.60
C ASP A 100 -1.19 -8.68 -3.82
N ALA A 101 -2.01 -7.63 -3.79
CA ALA A 101 -2.10 -6.67 -4.90
C ALA A 101 -0.82 -5.84 -5.05
N LEU A 102 -0.55 -5.42 -6.28
CA LEU A 102 0.57 -4.56 -6.62
C LEU A 102 0.04 -3.24 -7.15
N LEU A 103 0.42 -2.14 -6.51
CA LEU A 103 0.21 -0.78 -7.02
C LEU A 103 1.53 -0.25 -7.59
N PRO A 104 1.60 0.03 -8.89
CA PRO A 104 2.81 0.57 -9.52
C PRO A 104 3.26 1.90 -8.90
N SER A 105 4.55 2.19 -9.01
CA SER A 105 5.10 3.47 -8.55
C SER A 105 4.40 4.66 -9.23
N GLY A 106 4.07 5.69 -8.44
CA GLY A 106 3.39 6.90 -8.92
C GLY A 106 1.88 6.78 -9.11
N THR A 107 1.26 5.62 -8.82
CA THR A 107 -0.20 5.47 -8.86
C THR A 107 -0.89 6.46 -7.91
N VAL A 108 -1.98 7.07 -8.38
CA VAL A 108 -2.85 7.96 -7.59
C VAL A 108 -4.26 7.40 -7.57
N ILE A 109 -4.79 7.21 -6.37
CA ILE A 109 -6.16 6.74 -6.07
C ILE A 109 -6.85 7.78 -5.22
#